data_AF-A6WVZ0-F1
#
_entry.id   AF-A6WVZ0-F1
#
_cell.length_a   1.000
_cell.length_b   1.000
_cell.length_c   1.000
_cell.angle_alpha   90.00
_cell.angle_beta   90.00
_cell.angle_gamma   90.00
#
_symmetry.space_group_name_H-M   'P 1'
#
loop_
_entity.id
_entity.type
_entity.pdbx_description
1 polymer ?
#
loop_
_entity_poly.entity_id
_entity_poly.type
_entity_poly.pdbx_seq_one_letter_code
_entity_poly.pdbx_strand_id
1 'polypeptide(L)'
;MKPTRTVMNYPASATGDWTAYWRASPMRHLRLRWRHVQLSVPHRKKSANLIAASGSFEALRPGDLPLVCVVRNAAPYMKSFLRYYREMGVTRFIVVDDRSDDGTTEILSSAPDVDLFTSDVGYAQADRGRVWRDALFNLYGRGRWYLSVDADEFFVFPRMEQRDIRSFIEELEGNGIRRCLAPMIDMYPGGLLREGVFVDDGTKYPFEVSSHFDGDGYTATWEKFGVAVRGGPRLRLFGRSMRLSKFPLIWVDEKTDYRRGSIHGPGPCFRNFLPATGALLHYRFSSLSVGEFKRIASEKSHAGGAEHYRAIVENERFSDDLSLVYEGSVQYTGPDCLVRRGFMADLHDIERGAKPRSRLSA
;
A
#
# COMPACT_ATOMS: atom_id res chain seq x y z
N MET A 1 33.51 -0.18 -5.35
CA MET A 1 32.66 0.92 -5.88
C MET A 1 31.25 0.77 -5.36
N LYS A 2 30.74 1.76 -4.59
CA LYS A 2 29.31 1.81 -4.24
C LYS A 2 28.52 1.90 -5.56
N PRO A 3 27.53 1.03 -5.82
CA PRO A 3 26.73 1.16 -7.03
C PRO A 3 26.05 2.53 -6.95
N THR A 4 26.25 3.35 -7.99
CA THR A 4 25.50 4.58 -8.21
C THR A 4 24.01 4.24 -8.06
N ARG A 5 23.37 4.80 -7.03
CA ARG A 5 21.93 4.64 -6.84
C ARG A 5 21.27 5.29 -8.06
N THR A 6 20.64 4.49 -8.91
CA THR A 6 19.72 5.02 -9.92
C THR A 6 18.60 5.73 -9.15
N VAL A 7 18.66 7.05 -9.17
CA VAL A 7 17.60 7.93 -8.68
C VAL A 7 16.88 8.42 -9.92
N MET A 8 15.60 8.10 -10.01
CA MET A 8 14.73 8.56 -11.07
C MET A 8 13.86 9.69 -10.51
N ASN A 9 13.74 10.79 -11.24
CA ASN A 9 12.70 11.77 -10.96
C ASN A 9 11.34 11.09 -11.16
N TYR A 10 10.39 11.37 -10.27
CA TYR A 10 9.08 10.74 -10.28
C TYR A 10 8.01 11.84 -10.13
N PRO A 11 6.90 11.81 -10.89
CA PRO A 11 6.47 10.81 -11.88
C PRO A 11 7.43 10.57 -13.06
N ALA A 12 7.35 9.40 -13.69
CA ALA A 12 8.19 9.07 -14.83
C ALA A 12 7.84 9.98 -16.02
N SER A 13 8.84 10.53 -16.71
CA SER A 13 8.63 11.41 -17.87
C SER A 13 8.28 10.61 -19.13
N ALA A 14 8.78 9.38 -19.22
CA ALA A 14 8.42 8.43 -20.27
C ALA A 14 8.24 7.02 -19.69
N THR A 15 7.37 6.21 -20.32
CA THR A 15 7.17 4.80 -19.94
C THR A 15 8.48 4.00 -19.94
N GLY A 16 9.42 4.40 -20.81
CA GLY A 16 10.78 3.84 -20.90
C GLY A 16 11.64 4.02 -19.66
N ASP A 17 11.37 4.99 -18.78
CA ASP A 17 12.14 5.25 -17.55
C ASP A 17 12.09 4.04 -16.60
N TRP A 18 10.96 3.33 -16.61
CA TRP A 18 10.79 2.12 -15.83
C TRP A 18 11.55 0.91 -16.39
N THR A 19 12.07 0.96 -17.61
CA THR A 19 12.81 -0.16 -18.24
C THR A 19 14.03 -0.56 -17.40
N ALA A 20 14.70 0.41 -16.77
CA ALA A 20 15.83 0.17 -15.87
C ALA A 20 15.43 -0.65 -14.62
N TYR A 21 14.17 -0.55 -14.21
CA TYR A 21 13.59 -1.26 -13.06
C TYR A 21 13.05 -2.64 -13.47
N TRP A 22 12.67 -2.83 -14.73
CA TRP A 22 12.26 -4.12 -15.31
C TRP A 22 13.44 -5.04 -15.63
N ARG A 23 14.56 -4.51 -16.14
CA ARG A 23 15.68 -5.29 -16.70
C ARG A 23 16.88 -5.40 -15.75
N ALA A 24 16.68 -5.92 -14.54
CA ALA A 24 17.81 -6.23 -13.67
C ALA A 24 18.68 -7.33 -14.31
N SER A 25 20.01 -7.13 -14.38
CA SER A 25 20.91 -8.13 -14.98
C SER A 25 20.90 -9.47 -14.20
N PRO A 26 21.24 -10.61 -14.82
CA PRO A 26 21.29 -11.90 -14.13
C PRO A 26 22.20 -11.90 -12.89
N MET A 27 23.38 -11.27 -12.97
CA MET A 27 24.28 -11.11 -11.82
C MET A 27 23.61 -10.34 -10.68
N ARG A 28 22.73 -9.40 -11.01
CA ARG A 28 21.99 -8.63 -10.03
C ARG A 28 20.83 -9.41 -9.43
N HIS A 29 20.10 -10.20 -10.23
CA HIS A 29 19.15 -11.16 -9.67
C HIS A 29 19.82 -12.10 -8.69
N LEU A 30 21.02 -12.59 -9.01
CA LEU A 30 21.81 -13.41 -8.09
C LEU A 30 22.18 -12.65 -6.80
N ARG A 31 22.65 -11.39 -6.90
CA ARG A 31 22.92 -10.54 -5.73
C ARG A 31 21.69 -10.29 -4.87
N LEU A 32 20.52 -10.05 -5.49
CA LEU A 32 19.26 -9.83 -4.77
C LEU A 32 18.76 -11.11 -4.09
N ARG A 33 18.92 -12.27 -4.75
CA ARG A 33 18.65 -13.59 -4.15
C ARG A 33 19.58 -13.85 -2.98
N TRP A 34 20.89 -13.62 -3.15
CA TRP A 34 21.88 -13.76 -2.08
C TRP A 34 21.57 -12.84 -0.89
N ARG A 35 21.28 -11.57 -1.17
CA ARG A 35 20.86 -10.61 -0.14
C ARG A 35 19.60 -11.07 0.58
N HIS A 36 18.62 -11.62 -0.14
CA HIS A 36 17.42 -12.18 0.46
C HIS A 36 17.72 -13.37 1.38
N VAL A 37 18.64 -14.27 0.98
CA VAL A 37 19.12 -15.36 1.84
C VAL A 37 19.80 -14.82 3.10
N GLN A 38 20.58 -13.74 2.97
CA GLN A 38 21.22 -13.07 4.11
C GLN A 38 20.24 -12.30 5.01
N LEU A 39 19.02 -11.98 4.55
CA LEU A 39 18.00 -11.39 5.41
C LEU A 39 17.50 -12.47 6.36
N SER A 40 18.07 -12.49 7.56
CA SER A 40 17.61 -13.32 8.66
C SER A 40 16.15 -13.00 8.97
N VAL A 41 15.31 -14.04 9.14
CA VAL A 41 14.07 -13.89 9.91
C VAL A 41 14.52 -13.51 11.31
N PRO A 42 14.12 -12.34 11.86
CA PRO A 42 14.45 -12.03 13.24
C PRO A 42 14.00 -13.20 14.11
N HIS A 43 14.88 -13.72 14.97
CA HIS A 43 14.63 -14.88 15.84
C HIS A 43 13.55 -14.60 16.92
N ARG A 44 12.78 -13.53 16.78
CA ARG A 44 11.71 -13.16 17.68
C ARG A 44 10.49 -14.03 17.36
N LYS A 45 10.37 -15.11 18.13
CA LYS A 45 9.09 -15.76 18.47
C LYS A 45 8.18 -14.75 19.18
N LYS A 46 7.68 -13.73 18.47
CA LYS A 46 6.49 -13.04 18.95
C LYS A 46 5.32 -13.75 18.30
N SER A 47 4.75 -14.73 19.01
CA SER A 47 3.41 -15.22 18.69
C SER A 47 2.48 -14.05 18.91
N ALA A 48 1.96 -13.48 17.83
CA ALA A 48 0.83 -12.57 17.91
C ALA A 48 -0.39 -13.45 17.67
N ASN A 49 -1.08 -13.84 18.74
CA ASN A 49 -2.21 -14.74 18.61
C ASN A 49 -3.36 -13.98 17.98
N LEU A 50 -3.95 -14.57 16.94
CA LEU A 50 -5.17 -14.06 16.33
C LEU A 50 -6.35 -14.72 17.02
N ILE A 51 -7.29 -13.91 17.48
CA ILE A 51 -8.50 -14.35 18.18
C ILE A 51 -9.66 -14.04 17.25
N ALA A 52 -10.40 -15.07 16.83
CA ALA A 52 -11.61 -14.90 16.02
C ALA A 52 -12.63 -14.07 16.80
N ALA A 53 -13.12 -12.98 16.22
CA ALA A 53 -14.08 -12.07 16.85
C ALA A 53 -15.48 -12.19 16.22
N SER A 54 -15.59 -12.10 14.90
CA SER A 54 -16.84 -12.29 14.16
C SER A 54 -16.56 -12.67 12.69
N GLY A 55 -17.49 -13.33 12.03
CA GLY A 55 -17.35 -13.78 10.64
C GLY A 55 -17.68 -15.25 10.43
N SER A 56 -17.66 -15.69 9.17
CA SER A 56 -17.96 -17.09 8.83
C SER A 56 -16.73 -17.98 8.94
N PHE A 57 -15.52 -17.41 8.82
CA PHE A 57 -14.23 -18.12 8.86
C PHE A 57 -14.18 -19.34 7.93
N GLU A 58 -14.92 -19.26 6.81
CA GLU A 58 -14.98 -20.32 5.82
C GLU A 58 -13.70 -20.36 4.99
N ALA A 59 -13.33 -21.55 4.52
CA ALA A 59 -12.18 -21.72 3.65
C ALA A 59 -12.39 -20.97 2.31
N LEU A 60 -11.35 -20.29 1.84
CA LEU A 60 -11.39 -19.58 0.57
C LEU A 60 -11.51 -20.55 -0.60
N ARG A 61 -12.46 -20.26 -1.48
CA ARG A 61 -12.67 -20.95 -2.76
C ARG A 61 -11.59 -20.52 -3.77
N PRO A 62 -11.35 -21.30 -4.85
CA PRO A 62 -10.39 -20.92 -5.89
C PRO A 62 -10.71 -19.58 -6.56
N GLY A 63 -12.01 -19.25 -6.68
CA GLY A 63 -12.48 -18.00 -7.23
C GLY A 63 -12.47 -16.83 -6.25
N ASP A 64 -12.01 -16.98 -5.00
CA ASP A 64 -12.00 -15.85 -4.06
C ASP A 64 -10.82 -14.90 -4.31
N LEU A 65 -11.08 -13.60 -4.16
CA LEU A 65 -10.04 -12.57 -4.04
C LEU A 65 -10.07 -12.00 -2.62
N PRO A 66 -9.22 -12.51 -1.71
CA PRO A 66 -9.15 -12.03 -0.35
C PRO A 66 -8.44 -10.68 -0.23
N LEU A 67 -8.92 -9.84 0.68
CA LEU A 67 -8.25 -8.62 1.14
C LEU A 67 -7.85 -8.78 2.60
N VAL A 68 -6.61 -8.44 2.93
CA VAL A 68 -6.08 -8.41 4.31
C VAL A 68 -5.85 -6.97 4.75
N CYS A 69 -6.49 -6.56 5.85
CA CYS A 69 -6.35 -5.23 6.43
C CYS A 69 -6.07 -5.29 7.94
N VAL A 70 -5.33 -4.32 8.45
CA VAL A 70 -5.18 -4.08 9.89
C VAL A 70 -5.75 -2.71 10.18
N VAL A 71 -6.69 -2.63 11.10
CA VAL A 71 -7.45 -1.42 11.40
C VAL A 71 -7.26 -1.00 12.85
N ARG A 72 -7.35 0.30 13.09
CA ARG A 72 -7.58 0.87 14.42
C ARG A 72 -8.22 2.24 14.26
N ASN A 73 -9.42 2.38 14.80
CA ASN A 73 -10.24 3.58 14.70
C ASN A 73 -10.40 4.07 13.25
N ALA A 74 -10.97 3.21 12.42
CA ALA A 74 -11.19 3.43 11.00
C ALA A 74 -12.68 3.63 10.65
N ALA A 75 -13.56 3.81 11.65
CA ALA A 75 -14.97 4.06 11.44
C ALA A 75 -15.26 5.24 10.48
N PRO A 76 -14.44 6.32 10.43
CA PRO A 76 -14.68 7.44 9.53
C PRO A 76 -14.67 7.13 8.03
N TYR A 77 -14.23 5.94 7.60
CA TYR A 77 -14.19 5.56 6.18
C TYR A 77 -14.40 4.06 5.92
N MET A 78 -14.81 3.28 6.94
CA MET A 78 -14.89 1.82 6.81
C MET A 78 -16.01 1.33 5.87
N LYS A 79 -17.16 2.01 5.81
CA LYS A 79 -18.25 1.60 4.91
C LYS A 79 -17.86 1.85 3.45
N SER A 80 -17.29 3.02 3.17
CA SER A 80 -16.76 3.36 1.85
C SER A 80 -15.62 2.43 1.44
N PHE A 81 -14.74 2.05 2.37
CA PHE A 81 -13.67 1.07 2.14
C PHE A 81 -14.23 -0.29 1.72
N LEU A 82 -15.18 -0.85 2.49
CA LEU A 82 -15.80 -2.14 2.16
C LEU A 82 -16.50 -2.08 0.80
N ARG A 83 -17.28 -1.03 0.54
CA ARG A 83 -17.95 -0.84 -0.75
C ARG A 83 -16.95 -0.79 -1.90
N TYR A 84 -15.91 0.03 -1.80
CA TYR A 84 -14.91 0.22 -2.85
C TYR A 84 -14.28 -1.11 -3.28
N TYR A 85 -13.85 -1.90 -2.31
CA TYR A 85 -13.17 -3.15 -2.60
C TYR A 85 -14.13 -4.26 -3.04
N ARG A 86 -15.39 -4.25 -2.58
CA ARG A 86 -16.44 -5.13 -3.14
C ARG A 86 -16.68 -4.84 -4.62
N GLU A 87 -16.83 -3.56 -4.98
CA GLU A 87 -16.98 -3.12 -6.38
C GLU A 87 -15.78 -3.49 -7.24
N MET A 88 -14.56 -3.47 -6.66
CA MET A 88 -13.34 -3.93 -7.34
C MET A 88 -13.30 -5.44 -7.58
N GLY A 89 -14.07 -6.24 -6.83
CA GLY A 89 -14.13 -7.70 -6.94
C GLY A 89 -13.49 -8.46 -5.78
N VAL A 90 -13.22 -7.81 -4.64
CA VAL A 90 -12.88 -8.51 -3.38
C VAL A 90 -14.09 -9.29 -2.90
N THR A 91 -13.88 -10.56 -2.57
CA THR A 91 -14.96 -11.47 -2.15
C THR A 91 -14.89 -11.85 -0.67
N ARG A 92 -13.76 -11.62 -0.02
CA ARG A 92 -13.54 -11.89 1.41
C ARG A 92 -12.65 -10.83 2.03
N PHE A 93 -13.09 -10.22 3.12
CA PHE A 93 -12.32 -9.28 3.91
C PHE A 93 -11.81 -10.00 5.16
N ILE A 94 -10.49 -10.00 5.36
CA ILE A 94 -9.83 -10.66 6.48
C ILE A 94 -9.15 -9.55 7.27
N VAL A 95 -9.74 -9.18 8.41
CA VAL A 95 -9.39 -7.93 9.10
C VAL A 95 -8.89 -8.23 10.50
N VAL A 96 -7.79 -7.58 10.89
CA VAL A 96 -7.39 -7.50 12.31
C VAL A 96 -7.74 -6.12 12.85
N ASP A 97 -8.58 -6.08 13.88
CA ASP A 97 -8.88 -4.86 14.63
C ASP A 97 -7.98 -4.76 15.87
N ASP A 98 -7.10 -3.75 15.89
CA ASP A 98 -6.20 -3.45 17.01
C ASP A 98 -6.88 -2.56 18.04
N ARG A 99 -7.95 -3.09 18.67
CA ARG A 99 -8.65 -2.49 19.82
C ARG A 99 -9.24 -1.12 19.47
N SER A 100 -10.06 -1.07 18.42
CA SER A 100 -10.81 0.13 18.09
C SER A 100 -11.83 0.49 19.18
N ASP A 101 -12.14 1.77 19.31
CA ASP A 101 -13.09 2.33 20.29
C ASP A 101 -14.05 3.36 19.68
N ASP A 102 -14.17 3.40 18.36
CA ASP A 102 -14.87 4.44 17.58
C ASP A 102 -16.06 3.94 16.75
N GLY A 103 -16.46 2.67 16.90
CA GLY A 103 -17.50 2.04 16.07
C GLY A 103 -16.96 1.15 14.93
N THR A 104 -15.63 1.07 14.75
CA THR A 104 -15.03 0.25 13.67
C THR A 104 -15.42 -1.22 13.78
N THR A 105 -15.37 -1.78 14.99
CA THR A 105 -15.64 -3.19 15.27
C THR A 105 -17.07 -3.57 14.91
N GLU A 106 -18.02 -2.70 15.21
CA GLU A 106 -19.45 -2.87 14.96
C GLU A 106 -19.74 -2.83 13.46
N ILE A 107 -19.16 -1.86 12.74
CA ILE A 107 -19.30 -1.77 11.27
C ILE A 107 -18.80 -3.06 10.63
N LEU A 108 -17.60 -3.51 11.01
CA LEU A 108 -16.99 -4.73 10.44
C LEU A 108 -17.75 -5.99 10.80
N SER A 109 -18.20 -6.14 12.04
CA SER A 109 -18.93 -7.34 12.49
C SER A 109 -20.32 -7.48 11.87
N SER A 110 -20.89 -6.38 11.35
CA SER A 110 -22.18 -6.42 10.65
C SER A 110 -22.07 -6.87 9.19
N ALA A 111 -20.87 -6.95 8.63
CA ALA A 111 -20.64 -7.31 7.24
C ALA A 111 -20.45 -8.84 7.07
N PRO A 112 -21.29 -9.52 6.27
CA PRO A 112 -21.29 -10.99 6.18
C PRO A 112 -20.08 -11.59 5.46
N ASP A 113 -19.35 -10.77 4.71
CA ASP A 113 -18.14 -11.09 3.95
C ASP A 113 -16.85 -10.68 4.69
N VAL A 114 -16.95 -10.31 5.97
CA VAL A 114 -15.82 -9.98 6.83
C VAL A 114 -15.56 -11.11 7.83
N ASP A 115 -14.32 -11.57 7.86
CA ASP A 115 -13.77 -12.34 8.97
C ASP A 115 -12.88 -11.41 9.81
N LEU A 116 -13.39 -11.07 10.98
CA LEU A 116 -12.79 -10.15 11.93
C LEU A 116 -12.02 -10.91 13.01
N PHE A 117 -10.77 -10.50 13.19
CA PHE A 117 -9.88 -10.98 14.24
C PHE A 117 -9.48 -9.83 15.17
N THR A 118 -9.23 -10.15 16.42
CA THR A 118 -8.49 -9.31 17.36
C THR A 118 -7.17 -10.00 17.74
N SER A 119 -6.35 -9.36 18.59
CA SER A 119 -5.09 -9.95 19.05
C SER A 119 -4.80 -9.59 20.51
N ASP A 120 -4.03 -10.46 21.16
CA ASP A 120 -3.52 -10.30 22.53
C ASP A 120 -2.36 -9.30 22.64
N VAL A 121 -1.84 -8.83 21.51
CA VAL A 121 -0.76 -7.84 21.43
C VAL A 121 -1.21 -6.63 20.62
N GLY A 122 -0.57 -5.47 20.81
CA GLY A 122 -0.82 -4.28 20.01
C GLY A 122 0.01 -4.21 18.72
N TYR A 123 -0.35 -3.30 17.80
CA TYR A 123 0.31 -3.13 16.49
C TYR A 123 1.85 -3.06 16.55
N ALA A 124 2.40 -2.30 17.52
CA ALA A 124 3.85 -2.18 17.70
C ALA A 124 4.51 -3.50 18.12
N GLN A 125 3.83 -4.28 18.97
CA GLN A 125 4.32 -5.58 19.43
C GLN A 125 4.22 -6.63 18.31
N ALA A 126 3.20 -6.55 17.46
CA ALA A 126 3.00 -7.36 16.25
C ALA A 126 3.90 -6.96 15.05
N ASP A 127 5.01 -6.27 15.34
CA ASP A 127 6.00 -5.84 14.34
C ASP A 127 5.40 -4.95 13.23
N ARG A 128 4.53 -4.03 13.66
CA ARG A 128 3.75 -3.12 12.80
C ARG A 128 2.83 -3.90 11.86
N GLY A 129 2.09 -4.85 12.44
CA GLY A 129 1.12 -5.70 11.75
C GLY A 129 1.72 -6.71 10.77
N ARG A 130 3.05 -6.87 10.70
CA ARG A 130 3.69 -7.86 9.81
C ARG A 130 3.42 -9.29 10.26
N VAL A 131 3.46 -9.53 11.57
CA VAL A 131 3.22 -10.86 12.14
C VAL A 131 1.77 -11.30 11.88
N TRP A 132 0.81 -10.39 12.05
CA TRP A 132 -0.59 -10.68 11.77
C TRP A 132 -0.86 -11.00 10.31
N ARG A 133 -0.32 -10.22 9.37
CA ARG A 133 -0.47 -10.50 7.94
C ARG A 133 0.07 -11.88 7.56
N ASP A 134 1.27 -12.21 8.01
CA ASP A 134 1.85 -13.55 7.76
C ASP A 134 1.01 -14.67 8.42
N ALA A 135 0.47 -14.44 9.62
CA ALA A 135 -0.42 -15.41 10.28
C ALA A 135 -1.73 -15.62 9.51
N LEU A 136 -2.34 -14.55 9.00
CA LEU A 136 -3.54 -14.63 8.17
C LEU A 136 -3.29 -15.35 6.84
N PHE A 137 -2.16 -15.11 6.17
CA PHE A 137 -1.81 -15.87 4.97
C PHE A 137 -1.62 -17.36 5.25
N ASN A 138 -1.11 -17.72 6.43
CA ASN A 138 -1.01 -19.13 6.83
C ASN A 138 -2.40 -19.74 7.08
N LEU A 139 -3.29 -18.98 7.72
CA LEU A 139 -4.63 -19.43 8.09
C LEU A 139 -5.54 -19.61 6.87
N TYR A 140 -5.54 -18.65 5.94
CA TYR A 140 -6.39 -18.65 4.75
C TYR A 140 -5.75 -19.31 3.52
N GLY A 141 -4.49 -19.72 3.65
CA GLY A 141 -3.76 -20.49 2.66
C GLY A 141 -2.94 -19.66 1.68
N ARG A 142 -1.84 -20.27 1.23
CA ARG A 142 -0.94 -19.73 0.21
C ARG A 142 -1.30 -20.23 -1.19
N GLY A 143 -0.56 -19.78 -2.19
CA GLY A 143 -0.77 -20.12 -3.60
C GLY A 143 -1.91 -19.33 -4.24
N ARG A 144 -2.12 -18.07 -3.82
CA ARG A 144 -3.17 -17.19 -4.37
C ARG A 144 -2.79 -15.72 -4.30
N TRP A 145 -3.53 -14.90 -5.03
CA TRP A 145 -3.46 -13.44 -4.93
C TRP A 145 -4.20 -12.94 -3.70
N TYR A 146 -3.62 -11.93 -3.06
CA TYR A 146 -4.22 -11.16 -1.98
C TYR A 146 -4.10 -9.67 -2.29
N LEU A 147 -5.12 -8.90 -1.92
CA LEU A 147 -4.97 -7.48 -1.65
C LEU A 147 -4.52 -7.29 -0.20
N SER A 148 -3.53 -6.44 0.05
CA SER A 148 -3.10 -6.07 1.39
C SER A 148 -2.87 -4.57 1.47
N VAL A 149 -3.81 -3.89 2.13
CA VAL A 149 -3.91 -2.43 2.18
C VAL A 149 -4.17 -1.98 3.60
N ASP A 150 -3.80 -0.74 3.92
CA ASP A 150 -4.28 -0.07 5.13
C ASP A 150 -5.66 0.56 4.85
N ALA A 151 -6.39 0.90 5.92
CA ALA A 151 -7.79 1.30 5.82
C ALA A 151 -7.98 2.68 5.14
N ASP A 152 -6.95 3.52 5.13
CA ASP A 152 -6.89 4.82 4.44
C ASP A 152 -6.34 4.72 3.00
N GLU A 153 -6.23 3.51 2.44
CA GLU A 153 -5.63 3.27 1.12
C GLU A 153 -6.61 2.65 0.11
N PHE A 154 -6.77 3.31 -1.04
CA PHE A 154 -7.65 2.88 -2.13
C PHE A 154 -6.83 2.54 -3.38
N PHE A 155 -6.80 1.25 -3.75
CA PHE A 155 -5.97 0.75 -4.84
C PHE A 155 -6.56 1.03 -6.23
N VAL A 156 -5.75 1.60 -7.11
CA VAL A 156 -6.10 1.82 -8.51
C VAL A 156 -5.05 1.21 -9.42
N PHE A 157 -5.46 0.81 -10.62
CA PHE A 157 -4.59 0.19 -11.62
C PHE A 157 -4.91 0.71 -13.03
N PRO A 158 -3.97 0.59 -13.99
CA PRO A 158 -4.19 1.03 -15.36
C PRO A 158 -5.42 0.38 -15.98
N ARG A 159 -6.21 1.19 -16.70
CA ARG A 159 -7.43 0.77 -17.42
C ARG A 159 -8.53 0.16 -16.54
N MET A 160 -8.56 0.51 -15.25
CA MET A 160 -9.55 0.00 -14.30
C MET A 160 -11.00 0.32 -14.70
N GLU A 161 -11.23 1.35 -15.50
CA GLU A 161 -12.54 1.70 -16.04
C GLU A 161 -12.99 0.75 -17.18
N GLN A 162 -12.06 0.01 -17.79
CA GLN A 162 -12.35 -0.91 -18.91
C GLN A 162 -12.17 -2.39 -18.56
N ARG A 163 -11.68 -2.72 -17.35
CA ARG A 163 -11.43 -4.10 -16.93
C ARG A 163 -11.51 -4.28 -15.42
N ASP A 164 -11.81 -5.50 -15.00
CA ASP A 164 -11.80 -5.87 -13.60
C ASP A 164 -10.38 -6.20 -13.08
N ILE A 165 -10.27 -6.37 -11.77
CA ILE A 165 -9.00 -6.71 -11.13
C ILE A 165 -8.47 -8.10 -11.55
N ARG A 166 -9.34 -9.03 -11.96
CA ARG A 166 -8.92 -10.37 -12.40
C ARG A 166 -8.18 -10.29 -13.73
N SER A 167 -8.74 -9.56 -14.68
CA SER A 167 -8.10 -9.27 -15.97
C SER A 167 -6.75 -8.55 -15.77
N PHE A 168 -6.66 -7.67 -14.77
CA PHE A 168 -5.39 -7.05 -14.40
C PHE A 168 -4.39 -8.05 -13.79
N ILE A 169 -4.84 -8.94 -12.90
CA ILE A 169 -4.02 -10.04 -12.36
C ILE A 169 -3.48 -10.93 -13.48
N GLU A 170 -4.31 -11.33 -14.44
CA GLU A 170 -3.91 -12.15 -15.59
C GLU A 170 -2.83 -11.46 -16.44
N GLU A 171 -2.95 -10.14 -16.64
CA GLU A 171 -1.90 -9.36 -17.31
C GLU A 171 -0.59 -9.35 -16.52
N LEU A 172 -0.64 -9.14 -15.20
CA LEU A 172 0.54 -9.24 -14.34
C LEU A 172 1.18 -10.62 -14.48
N GLU A 173 0.38 -11.68 -14.43
CA GLU A 173 0.85 -13.05 -14.53
C GLU A 173 1.49 -13.37 -15.87
N GLY A 174 0.87 -12.93 -16.97
CA GLY A 174 1.38 -13.08 -18.33
C GLY A 174 2.71 -12.36 -18.56
N ASN A 175 2.99 -11.32 -17.77
CA ASN A 175 4.26 -10.61 -17.73
C ASN A 175 5.25 -11.15 -16.67
N GLY A 176 4.92 -12.26 -15.99
CA GLY A 176 5.77 -12.85 -14.95
C GLY A 176 5.84 -12.02 -13.66
N ILE A 177 4.94 -11.04 -13.51
CA ILE A 177 4.82 -10.22 -12.31
C ILE A 177 4.01 -10.99 -11.28
N ARG A 178 4.43 -10.87 -10.02
CA ARG A 178 3.78 -11.51 -8.87
C ARG A 178 3.45 -10.51 -7.76
N ARG A 179 3.72 -9.22 -8.00
CA ARG A 179 3.49 -8.11 -7.06
C ARG A 179 3.28 -6.83 -7.86
N CYS A 180 2.25 -6.07 -7.51
CA CYS A 180 2.06 -4.74 -8.07
C CYS A 180 2.80 -3.72 -7.21
N LEU A 181 3.84 -3.05 -7.73
CA LEU A 181 4.39 -1.87 -7.03
C LEU A 181 3.37 -0.74 -7.15
N ALA A 182 2.98 -0.16 -6.02
CA ALA A 182 2.07 0.97 -5.95
C ALA A 182 2.67 2.11 -5.12
N PRO A 183 2.91 3.29 -5.71
CA PRO A 183 3.16 4.51 -4.94
C PRO A 183 1.92 4.89 -4.14
N MET A 184 2.15 5.43 -2.95
CA MET A 184 1.11 6.03 -2.11
C MET A 184 1.02 7.51 -2.46
N ILE A 185 -0.10 7.90 -3.05
CA ILE A 185 -0.38 9.28 -3.44
C ILE A 185 -1.15 9.91 -2.28
N ASP A 186 -0.46 10.72 -1.48
CA ASP A 186 -1.09 11.45 -0.36
C ASP A 186 -2.12 12.44 -0.94
N MET A 187 -3.39 12.16 -0.65
CA MET A 187 -4.53 12.94 -1.11
C MET A 187 -4.87 14.05 -0.09
N TYR A 188 -5.23 15.24 -0.57
CA TYR A 188 -5.62 16.41 0.23
C TYR A 188 -6.77 17.21 -0.43
N PRO A 189 -7.53 18.02 0.34
CA PRO A 189 -8.57 18.88 -0.23
C PRO A 189 -7.97 19.98 -1.11
N GLY A 190 -8.76 20.48 -2.07
CA GLY A 190 -8.38 21.62 -2.92
C GLY A 190 -8.32 22.97 -2.19
N GLY A 191 -8.53 22.97 -0.88
CA GLY A 191 -8.54 24.15 -0.02
C GLY A 191 -7.80 23.86 1.29
N LEU A 192 -8.43 24.22 2.40
CA LEU A 192 -7.86 24.07 3.74
C LEU A 192 -8.18 22.68 4.29
N LEU A 193 -7.33 22.15 5.18
CA LEU A 193 -7.56 20.84 5.79
C LEU A 193 -8.96 20.73 6.41
N ARG A 194 -9.40 21.75 7.16
CA ARG A 194 -10.73 21.80 7.78
C ARG A 194 -11.90 21.72 6.80
N GLU A 195 -11.70 22.06 5.52
CA GLU A 195 -12.73 22.02 4.49
C GLU A 195 -12.87 20.62 3.89
N GLY A 196 -11.86 19.76 4.07
CA GLY A 196 -11.86 18.36 3.65
C GLY A 196 -12.70 17.46 4.55
N VAL A 197 -13.97 17.79 4.76
CA VAL A 197 -14.90 17.04 5.61
C VAL A 197 -15.50 15.87 4.83
N PHE A 198 -15.12 14.65 5.21
CA PHE A 198 -15.73 13.42 4.69
C PHE A 198 -16.65 12.80 5.75
N VAL A 199 -17.85 12.41 5.34
CA VAL A 199 -18.82 11.69 6.16
C VAL A 199 -19.11 10.37 5.48
N ASP A 200 -18.83 9.26 6.16
CA ASP A 200 -19.04 7.93 5.59
C ASP A 200 -20.48 7.44 5.81
N ASP A 201 -21.36 7.88 4.92
CA ASP A 201 -22.70 7.34 4.74
C ASP A 201 -22.76 6.15 3.77
N GLY A 202 -21.60 5.70 3.27
CA GLY A 202 -21.49 4.63 2.27
C GLY A 202 -21.89 5.05 0.85
N THR A 203 -22.04 6.35 0.55
CA THR A 203 -22.41 6.86 -0.78
C THR A 203 -21.23 7.49 -1.54
N LYS A 204 -20.26 8.08 -0.84
CA LYS A 204 -19.08 8.73 -1.43
C LYS A 204 -17.78 8.06 -1.02
N TYR A 205 -16.71 8.39 -1.73
CA TYR A 205 -15.35 7.97 -1.39
C TYR A 205 -14.52 9.12 -0.79
N PRO A 206 -13.57 8.83 0.13
CA PRO A 206 -12.78 9.88 0.78
C PRO A 206 -11.97 10.76 -0.20
N PHE A 207 -11.52 10.17 -1.31
CA PHE A 207 -10.78 10.86 -2.37
C PHE A 207 -11.66 11.76 -3.26
N GLU A 208 -12.97 11.81 -3.04
CA GLU A 208 -13.83 12.84 -3.67
C GLU A 208 -13.76 14.18 -2.93
N VAL A 209 -13.52 14.14 -1.61
CA VAL A 209 -13.36 15.33 -0.77
C VAL A 209 -11.90 15.76 -0.74
N SER A 210 -11.00 14.82 -0.44
CA SER A 210 -9.56 15.01 -0.61
C SER A 210 -9.16 14.60 -2.02
N SER A 211 -9.48 15.46 -2.98
CA SER A 211 -9.39 15.15 -4.41
C SER A 211 -8.09 15.61 -5.07
N HIS A 212 -7.20 16.31 -4.36
CA HIS A 212 -5.96 16.84 -4.91
C HIS A 212 -4.73 16.07 -4.42
N PHE A 213 -3.67 16.10 -5.20
CA PHE A 213 -2.37 15.50 -4.87
C PHE A 213 -1.23 16.29 -5.53
N ASP A 214 0.01 16.07 -5.07
CA ASP A 214 1.20 16.67 -5.70
C ASP A 214 1.44 15.99 -7.07
N GLY A 215 1.44 16.77 -8.15
CA GLY A 215 1.70 16.25 -9.50
C GLY A 215 3.17 15.94 -9.79
N ASP A 216 4.08 16.41 -8.92
CA ASP A 216 5.54 16.31 -9.07
C ASP A 216 6.24 16.22 -7.70
N GLY A 217 7.57 16.37 -7.69
CA GLY A 217 8.34 16.47 -6.45
C GLY A 217 8.63 15.13 -5.78
N TYR A 218 8.56 14.03 -6.53
CA TYR A 218 8.93 12.71 -6.04
C TYR A 218 10.22 12.19 -6.67
N THR A 219 10.78 11.17 -6.04
CA THR A 219 11.90 10.38 -6.55
C THR A 219 11.63 8.90 -6.36
N ALA A 220 12.03 8.08 -7.33
CA ALA A 220 12.02 6.63 -7.21
C ALA A 220 13.45 6.11 -7.16
N THR A 221 13.75 5.31 -6.14
CA THR A 221 15.11 4.80 -5.91
C THR A 221 15.08 3.33 -5.54
N TRP A 222 16.20 2.63 -5.74
CA TRP A 222 16.36 1.29 -5.22
C TRP A 222 16.82 1.30 -3.77
N GLU A 223 16.03 0.65 -2.92
CA GLU A 223 16.33 0.45 -1.52
C GLU A 223 16.47 -1.02 -1.16
N LYS A 224 16.71 -1.29 0.13
CA LYS A 224 16.94 -2.63 0.68
C LYS A 224 15.83 -3.61 0.33
N PHE A 225 14.58 -3.15 0.33
CA PHE A 225 13.39 -4.00 0.22
C PHE A 225 12.65 -3.86 -1.11
N GLY A 226 13.20 -3.14 -2.10
CA GLY A 226 12.57 -2.91 -3.39
C GLY A 226 12.72 -1.46 -3.87
N VAL A 227 11.94 -1.10 -4.88
CA VAL A 227 11.76 0.30 -5.30
C VAL A 227 11.08 1.08 -4.17
N ALA A 228 11.62 2.24 -3.84
CA ALA A 228 11.04 3.18 -2.90
C ALA A 228 10.75 4.49 -3.61
N VAL A 229 9.49 4.93 -3.52
CA VAL A 229 9.07 6.28 -3.90
C VAL A 229 9.09 7.15 -2.65
N ARG A 230 9.60 8.38 -2.77
CA ARG A 230 9.68 9.38 -1.69
C ARG A 230 9.42 10.76 -2.27
N GLY A 231 8.77 11.65 -1.52
CA GLY A 231 8.45 13.00 -1.99
C GLY A 231 7.10 13.47 -1.51
N GLY A 232 6.40 14.21 -2.39
CA GLY A 232 5.04 14.69 -2.17
C GLY A 232 4.92 15.69 -1.01
N PRO A 233 3.71 15.89 -0.48
CA PRO A 233 3.44 16.97 0.46
C PRO A 233 4.24 16.84 1.76
N ARG A 234 4.55 15.61 2.18
CA ARG A 234 5.36 15.37 3.39
C ARG A 234 6.77 15.90 3.27
N LEU A 235 7.40 15.73 2.11
CA LEU A 235 8.73 16.26 1.86
C LEU A 235 8.67 17.77 1.60
N ARG A 236 7.74 18.21 0.75
CA ARG A 236 7.59 19.61 0.34
C ARG A 236 7.28 20.56 1.49
N LEU A 237 6.37 20.18 2.39
CA LEU A 237 5.89 21.05 3.47
C LEU A 237 6.65 20.86 4.78
N PHE A 238 7.10 19.63 5.06
CA PHE A 238 7.65 19.26 6.37
C PHE A 238 9.08 18.70 6.32
N GLY A 239 9.70 18.61 5.14
CA GLY A 239 11.04 18.06 4.98
C GLY A 239 11.15 16.57 5.32
N ARG A 240 10.03 15.82 5.37
CA ARG A 240 10.01 14.42 5.80
C ARG A 240 10.02 13.47 4.60
N SER A 241 11.20 12.91 4.34
CA SER A 241 11.39 11.88 3.31
C SER A 241 10.90 10.52 3.80
N MET A 242 9.58 10.29 3.78
CA MET A 242 8.97 8.99 4.10
C MET A 242 8.88 8.11 2.84
N ARG A 243 8.86 6.78 3.01
CA ARG A 243 8.64 5.86 1.89
C ARG A 243 7.14 5.81 1.59
N LEU A 244 6.78 6.23 0.38
CA LEU A 244 5.42 6.32 -0.15
C LEU A 244 5.23 5.27 -1.25
N SER A 245 5.54 4.01 -0.96
CA SER A 245 5.39 2.91 -1.91
C SER A 245 5.13 1.60 -1.19
N LYS A 246 4.21 0.78 -1.70
CA LYS A 246 3.81 -0.53 -1.18
C LYS A 246 3.62 -1.54 -2.30
N PHE A 247 3.26 -2.76 -1.91
CA PHE A 247 2.82 -3.81 -2.83
C PHE A 247 1.44 -4.29 -2.39
N PRO A 248 0.35 -3.63 -2.79
CA PRO A 248 -0.98 -3.95 -2.31
C PRO A 248 -1.53 -5.23 -2.92
N LEU A 249 -1.31 -5.46 -4.23
CA LEU A 249 -1.72 -6.69 -4.89
C LEU A 249 -0.53 -7.65 -4.99
N ILE A 250 -0.59 -8.78 -4.28
CA ILE A 250 0.53 -9.71 -4.14
C ILE A 250 0.12 -11.18 -4.31
N TRP A 251 0.95 -11.93 -5.05
CA TRP A 251 0.92 -13.38 -5.01
C TRP A 251 1.63 -13.88 -3.77
N VAL A 252 0.89 -14.57 -2.91
CA VAL A 252 1.41 -15.15 -1.67
C VAL A 252 1.68 -16.62 -1.92
N ASP A 253 2.95 -17.00 -1.98
CA ASP A 253 3.41 -18.40 -2.01
C ASP A 253 4.23 -18.71 -0.75
N GLU A 254 4.76 -19.93 -0.65
CA GLU A 254 5.59 -20.39 0.48
C GLU A 254 6.83 -19.52 0.73
N LYS A 255 7.25 -18.71 -0.25
CA LYS A 255 8.42 -17.82 -0.13
C LYS A 255 8.03 -16.42 0.33
N THR A 256 6.76 -16.03 0.21
CA THR A 256 6.28 -14.71 0.62
C THR A 256 6.22 -14.61 2.15
N ASP A 257 6.97 -13.67 2.72
CA ASP A 257 7.11 -13.49 4.18
C ASP A 257 7.40 -12.01 4.51
N TYR A 258 6.52 -11.34 5.24
CA TYR A 258 6.70 -9.93 5.64
C TYR A 258 7.81 -9.75 6.70
N ARG A 259 8.09 -10.77 7.53
CA ARG A 259 9.18 -10.72 8.54
C ARG A 259 10.55 -10.66 7.88
N ARG A 260 10.72 -11.25 6.69
CA ARG A 260 11.95 -11.16 5.87
C ARG A 260 12.06 -9.86 5.07
N GLY A 261 11.11 -8.94 5.21
CA GLY A 261 11.05 -7.69 4.46
C GLY A 261 10.60 -6.51 5.33
N SER A 262 9.69 -5.71 4.79
CA SER A 262 8.93 -4.70 5.54
C SER A 262 7.49 -4.66 5.03
N ILE A 263 6.62 -3.90 5.72
CA ILE A 263 5.24 -3.67 5.26
C ILE A 263 5.19 -3.02 3.86
N HIS A 264 6.22 -2.26 3.50
CA HIS A 264 6.38 -1.61 2.20
C HIS A 264 7.14 -2.47 1.17
N GLY A 265 7.56 -3.68 1.52
CA GLY A 265 8.41 -4.51 0.67
C GLY A 265 8.56 -5.91 1.24
N PRO A 266 7.57 -6.79 1.05
CA PRO A 266 7.59 -8.13 1.60
C PRO A 266 8.75 -8.96 1.06
N GLY A 267 9.22 -9.96 1.80
CA GLY A 267 10.13 -10.98 1.27
C GLY A 267 9.39 -11.87 0.26
N PRO A 268 10.04 -12.40 -0.79
CA PRO A 268 11.43 -12.20 -1.12
C PRO A 268 11.67 -10.90 -1.90
N CYS A 269 12.63 -10.10 -1.46
CA CYS A 269 12.80 -8.72 -1.96
C CYS A 269 13.21 -8.65 -3.44
N PHE A 270 13.74 -9.72 -4.03
CA PHE A 270 14.07 -9.75 -5.45
C PHE A 270 12.82 -9.63 -6.36
N ARG A 271 11.60 -9.82 -5.82
CA ARG A 271 10.33 -9.59 -6.53
C ARG A 271 9.86 -8.13 -6.49
N ASN A 272 10.57 -7.25 -5.77
CA ASN A 272 10.11 -5.89 -5.46
C ASN A 272 10.81 -4.81 -6.30
N PHE A 273 11.47 -5.20 -7.39
CA PHE A 273 12.15 -4.31 -8.33
C PHE A 273 11.38 -4.35 -9.65
N LEU A 274 10.33 -3.55 -9.73
CA LEU A 274 9.33 -3.55 -10.79
C LEU A 274 8.91 -2.10 -11.10
N PRO A 275 8.36 -1.83 -12.30
CA PRO A 275 7.61 -0.60 -12.57
C PRO A 275 6.47 -0.42 -11.57
N ALA A 276 6.16 0.84 -11.24
CA ALA A 276 4.90 1.15 -10.60
C ALA A 276 3.78 0.82 -11.58
N THR A 277 2.93 -0.17 -11.26
CA THR A 277 1.87 -0.71 -12.14
C THR A 277 0.48 -0.56 -11.52
N GLY A 278 0.41 0.16 -10.40
CA GLY A 278 -0.79 0.58 -9.71
C GLY A 278 -0.45 1.76 -8.82
N ALA A 279 -1.44 2.29 -8.10
CA ALA A 279 -1.24 3.34 -7.10
C ALA A 279 -2.21 3.13 -5.93
N LEU A 280 -1.87 3.69 -4.77
CA LEU A 280 -2.74 3.78 -3.61
C LEU A 280 -3.11 5.25 -3.45
N LEU A 281 -4.38 5.59 -3.67
CA LEU A 281 -4.91 6.87 -3.24
C LEU A 281 -4.95 6.84 -1.71
N HIS A 282 -4.08 7.61 -1.08
CA HIS A 282 -3.87 7.57 0.35
C HIS A 282 -4.59 8.75 1.00
N TYR A 283 -5.74 8.46 1.62
CA TYR A 283 -6.58 9.44 2.28
C TYR A 283 -5.96 9.87 3.61
N ARG A 284 -4.91 10.70 3.51
CA ARG A 284 -4.08 11.07 4.65
C ARG A 284 -4.33 12.47 5.18
N PHE A 285 -4.74 13.39 4.31
CA PHE A 285 -4.94 14.80 4.64
C PHE A 285 -6.40 15.19 4.41
N SER A 286 -7.08 15.58 5.49
CA SER A 286 -8.50 15.91 5.59
C SER A 286 -8.76 16.72 6.87
N SER A 287 -10.04 16.98 7.17
CA SER A 287 -10.44 17.70 8.39
C SER A 287 -10.14 16.93 9.69
N LEU A 288 -9.83 15.64 9.62
CA LEU A 288 -9.50 14.81 10.79
C LEU A 288 -7.99 14.67 11.02
N SER A 289 -7.17 15.01 10.02
CA SER A 289 -5.76 14.60 9.98
C SER A 289 -4.92 15.22 11.09
N VAL A 290 -5.19 16.44 11.53
CA VAL A 290 -4.42 17.06 12.63
C VAL A 290 -4.59 16.24 13.91
N GLY A 291 -5.82 15.84 14.24
CA GLY A 291 -6.12 14.98 15.39
C GLY A 291 -5.50 13.59 15.26
N GLU A 292 -5.63 12.97 14.09
CA GLU A 292 -5.07 11.63 13.82
C GLU A 292 -3.55 11.61 13.91
N PHE A 293 -2.85 12.60 13.35
CA PHE A 293 -1.40 12.70 13.41
C PHE A 293 -0.92 12.91 14.85
N LYS A 294 -1.61 13.74 15.64
CA LYS A 294 -1.32 13.93 17.08
C LYS A 294 -1.47 12.62 17.86
N ARG A 295 -2.53 11.85 17.61
CA ARG A 295 -2.72 10.52 18.21
C ARG A 295 -1.62 9.54 17.81
N ILE A 296 -1.27 9.47 16.53
CA ILE A 296 -0.19 8.57 16.06
C ILE A 296 1.17 8.96 16.65
N ALA A 297 1.45 10.27 16.77
CA ALA A 297 2.66 10.79 17.37
C ALA A 297 2.78 10.43 18.86
N SER A 298 1.67 10.43 19.61
CA SER A 298 1.66 10.10 21.04
C SER A 298 1.76 8.59 21.32
N GLU A 299 1.16 7.74 20.48
CA GLU A 299 1.15 6.28 20.67
C GLU A 299 2.51 5.59 20.41
N LYS A 300 3.47 6.27 19.75
CA LYS A 300 4.83 5.77 19.43
C LYS A 300 4.88 4.39 18.74
N SER A 301 3.78 3.96 18.14
CA SER A 301 3.58 2.61 17.58
C SER A 301 4.19 2.41 16.18
N HIS A 302 4.59 3.50 15.52
CA HIS A 302 5.05 3.54 14.14
C HIS A 302 6.59 3.49 13.98
N ALA A 303 7.08 3.47 12.74
CA ALA A 303 8.51 3.45 12.44
C ALA A 303 9.30 4.59 13.11
N GLY A 304 10.49 4.25 13.64
CA GLY A 304 11.34 5.20 14.36
C GLY A 304 10.70 5.77 15.63
N GLY A 305 9.70 5.11 16.22
CA GLY A 305 8.96 5.66 17.36
C GLY A 305 8.12 6.89 16.96
N ALA A 306 7.49 6.82 15.79
CA ALA A 306 6.67 7.89 15.20
C ALA A 306 7.42 9.22 14.97
N GLU A 307 8.76 9.19 14.79
CA GLU A 307 9.59 10.39 14.60
C GLU A 307 9.09 11.29 13.45
N HIS A 308 8.67 10.70 12.33
CA HIS A 308 8.13 11.48 11.21
C HIS A 308 6.84 12.21 11.58
N TYR A 309 5.93 11.53 12.28
CA TYR A 309 4.66 12.12 12.71
C TYR A 309 4.86 13.21 13.77
N ARG A 310 5.77 13.00 14.73
CA ARG A 310 6.12 14.02 15.73
C ARG A 310 6.62 15.31 15.09
N ALA A 311 7.57 15.21 14.17
CA ALA A 311 8.10 16.39 13.48
C ALA A 311 7.07 17.11 12.59
N ILE A 312 6.07 16.41 12.05
CA ILE A 312 4.97 17.05 11.32
C ILE A 312 4.06 17.79 12.30
N VAL A 313 3.71 17.15 13.42
CA VAL A 313 2.86 17.75 14.47
C VAL A 313 3.52 18.95 15.15
N GLU A 314 4.83 18.92 15.33
CA GLU A 314 5.63 20.01 15.92
C GLU A 314 5.86 21.17 14.93
N ASN A 315 5.52 21.00 13.65
CA ASN A 315 5.60 22.08 12.68
C ASN A 315 4.41 23.02 12.84
N GLU A 316 4.68 24.30 13.14
CA GLU A 316 3.63 25.32 13.37
C GLU A 316 2.66 25.48 12.20
N ARG A 317 3.07 25.15 10.97
CA ARG A 317 2.19 25.20 9.79
C ARG A 317 1.17 24.08 9.76
N PHE A 318 1.37 22.98 10.51
CA PHE A 318 0.45 21.85 10.51
C PHE A 318 -0.74 22.10 11.43
N SER A 319 -1.70 22.87 10.91
CA SER A 319 -2.96 23.21 11.55
C SER A 319 -4.15 22.92 10.62
N ASP A 320 -5.37 23.03 11.16
CA ASP A 320 -6.60 22.86 10.39
C ASP A 320 -6.76 23.91 9.26
N ASP A 321 -5.99 25.00 9.35
CA ASP A 321 -5.94 26.11 8.39
C ASP A 321 -4.83 25.95 7.35
N LEU A 322 -4.12 24.81 7.34
CA LEU A 322 -3.15 24.52 6.30
C LEU A 322 -3.85 24.20 4.98
N SER A 323 -3.45 24.86 3.89
CA SER A 323 -3.66 24.34 2.54
C SER A 323 -2.40 23.65 2.05
N LEU A 324 -2.56 22.47 1.48
CA LEU A 324 -1.47 21.73 0.84
C LEU A 324 -1.32 22.12 -0.63
N VAL A 325 -2.29 22.82 -1.21
CA VAL A 325 -2.31 23.16 -2.63
C VAL A 325 -1.12 24.07 -3.00
N TYR A 326 -0.56 23.83 -4.18
CA TYR A 326 0.42 24.69 -4.85
C TYR A 326 0.21 24.61 -6.37
N GLU A 327 1.03 25.33 -7.14
CA GLU A 327 0.93 25.37 -8.60
C GLU A 327 0.99 23.98 -9.27
N GLY A 328 1.76 23.03 -8.71
CA GLY A 328 1.85 21.65 -9.21
C GLY A 328 0.80 20.69 -8.66
N SER A 329 -0.18 21.17 -7.88
CA SER A 329 -1.28 20.33 -7.40
C SER A 329 -2.21 19.93 -8.55
N VAL A 330 -2.62 18.67 -8.53
CA VAL A 330 -3.48 18.08 -9.56
C VAL A 330 -4.73 17.51 -8.90
N GLN A 331 -5.89 17.76 -9.50
CA GLN A 331 -7.12 17.06 -9.13
C GLN A 331 -7.15 15.65 -9.72
N TYR A 332 -7.45 14.66 -8.89
CA TYR A 332 -7.67 13.29 -9.31
C TYR A 332 -9.01 13.14 -10.02
N THR A 333 -8.96 12.63 -11.25
CA THR A 333 -10.13 12.44 -12.14
C THR A 333 -10.32 11.00 -12.56
N GLY A 334 -9.56 10.08 -11.97
CA GLY A 334 -9.59 8.64 -12.28
C GLY A 334 -8.20 8.04 -12.50
N PRO A 335 -8.10 6.70 -12.53
CA PRO A 335 -6.86 5.97 -12.76
C PRO A 335 -6.05 6.44 -13.97
N ASP A 336 -6.70 6.75 -15.09
CA ASP A 336 -6.06 7.21 -16.32
C ASP A 336 -5.30 8.56 -16.15
N CYS A 337 -5.74 9.42 -15.23
CA CYS A 337 -4.99 10.64 -14.88
C CYS A 337 -3.60 10.32 -14.34
N LEU A 338 -3.46 9.26 -13.53
CA LEU A 338 -2.19 8.83 -12.97
C LEU A 338 -1.31 8.13 -14.02
N VAL A 339 -1.91 7.40 -14.97
CA VAL A 339 -1.18 6.79 -16.09
C VAL A 339 -0.57 7.88 -16.98
N ARG A 340 -1.38 8.82 -17.48
CA ARG A 340 -0.92 9.90 -18.37
C ARG A 340 0.16 10.79 -17.76
N ARG A 341 0.16 10.92 -16.43
CA ARG A 341 1.15 11.71 -15.68
C ARG A 341 2.38 10.91 -15.29
N GLY A 342 2.46 9.62 -15.60
CA GLY A 342 3.63 8.78 -15.34
C GLY A 342 3.73 8.23 -13.91
N PHE A 343 2.64 8.28 -13.13
CA PHE A 343 2.58 7.65 -11.82
C PHE A 343 2.36 6.12 -11.92
N MET A 344 1.67 5.67 -12.96
CA MET A 344 1.49 4.25 -13.23
C MET A 344 1.99 3.95 -14.63
N ALA A 345 2.80 2.91 -14.76
CA ALA A 345 3.14 2.33 -16.04
C ALA A 345 2.00 1.42 -16.49
N ASP A 346 1.53 1.65 -17.71
CA ASP A 346 0.74 0.67 -18.43
C ASP A 346 1.68 -0.36 -19.06
N LEU A 347 1.45 -1.65 -18.76
CA LEU A 347 2.26 -2.75 -19.29
C LEU A 347 2.08 -2.95 -20.80
N HIS A 348 1.01 -2.45 -21.41
CA HIS A 348 0.86 -2.45 -22.87
C HIS A 348 1.86 -1.51 -23.56
N ASP A 349 2.19 -0.39 -22.90
CA ASP A 349 3.05 0.67 -23.45
C ASP A 349 4.54 0.42 -23.18
N ILE A 350 4.85 -0.58 -22.35
CA ILE A 350 6.23 -1.00 -22.11
C ILE A 350 6.64 -1.93 -23.25
N GLU A 351 7.56 -1.47 -24.11
CA GLU A 351 8.15 -2.31 -25.16
C GLU A 351 8.64 -3.64 -24.58
N ARG A 352 8.09 -4.74 -25.11
CA ARG A 352 8.53 -6.11 -24.82
C ARG A 352 9.95 -6.32 -25.33
N GLY A 353 10.95 -5.77 -24.65
CA GLY A 353 12.33 -6.22 -24.81
C GLY A 353 12.38 -7.72 -24.53
N ALA A 354 12.96 -8.47 -25.47
CA ALA A 354 12.99 -9.94 -25.54
C ALA A 354 12.82 -10.62 -24.16
N LYS A 355 11.75 -11.40 -24.02
CA LYS A 355 11.47 -12.23 -22.83
C LYS A 355 12.78 -12.88 -22.38
N PRO A 356 13.21 -12.74 -21.11
CA PRO A 356 14.25 -13.62 -20.61
C PRO A 356 13.73 -15.05 -20.82
N ARG A 357 14.42 -15.82 -21.66
CA ARG A 357 14.19 -17.26 -21.79
C ARG A 357 14.56 -17.90 -20.46
N SER A 358 13.66 -17.88 -19.48
CA SER A 358 13.69 -18.82 -18.37
C SER A 358 12.66 -19.90 -18.65
N ARG A 359 13.04 -20.84 -19.52
CA ARG A 359 12.69 -22.23 -19.24
C ARG A 359 13.43 -22.56 -17.96
N LEU A 360 12.72 -22.79 -16.86
CA LEU A 360 13.15 -23.70 -15.81
C LEU A 360 11.88 -24.17 -15.10
N SER A 361 11.66 -25.46 -15.31
CA SER A 361 10.69 -26.40 -14.77
C SER A 361 10.50 -26.37 -13.25
N ALA A 362 9.29 -26.78 -12.85
CA ALA A 362 8.89 -27.41 -11.58
C ALA A 362 9.10 -26.63 -10.27
#